data_AF-A0A158E4E4-F1
#
_entry.id   AF-A0A158E4E4-F1
#
_cell.length_a   1.000
_cell.length_b   1.000
_cell.length_c   1.000
_cell.angle_alpha   90.00
_cell.angle_beta   90.00
_cell.angle_gamma   90.00
#
_symmetry.space_group_name_H-M   'P 1'
#
loop_
_entity.id
_entity.type
_entity.pdbx_description
1 polymer ?
#
loop_
_entity_poly.entity_id
_entity_poly.type
_entity_poly.pdbx_seq_one_letter_code
_entity_poly.pdbx_strand_id
1 'polypeptide(L)' 'MNTEKSWTYQQITDTAEEQIKLWIKKADEDLDLAYLYRQRALGTYELWFKMTQGWIADGDIVRLRDLMKHQFS' A
#
# COMPACT_ATOMS: atom_id res chain seq x y z
N MET A 1 33.18 -4.12 4.94
CA MET A 1 32.04 -4.57 4.11
C MET A 1 30.85 -3.72 4.48
N ASN A 2 30.40 -2.83 3.58
CA ASN A 2 29.09 -2.19 3.73
C ASN A 2 28.05 -3.25 3.39
N THR A 3 27.36 -3.78 4.38
CA THR A 3 26.12 -4.54 4.16
C THR A 3 25.04 -3.53 3.77
N GLU A 4 24.92 -3.26 2.48
CA GLU A 4 23.76 -2.52 1.97
C GLU A 4 22.50 -3.29 2.36
N LYS A 5 21.59 -2.61 3.07
CA LYS A 5 20.31 -3.20 3.47
C LYS A 5 19.45 -3.35 2.22
N SER A 6 19.42 -4.55 1.64
CA SER A 6 18.55 -4.88 0.53
C SER A 6 17.16 -5.29 1.05
N TRP A 7 16.13 -4.95 0.28
CA TRP A 7 14.75 -5.35 0.55
C TRP A 7 14.33 -6.35 -0.51
N THR A 8 13.69 -7.43 -0.08
CA THR A 8 13.05 -8.38 -1.00
C THR A 8 11.73 -7.81 -1.51
N TYR A 9 11.29 -8.27 -2.69
CA TYR A 9 9.96 -7.95 -3.23
C TYR A 9 8.85 -8.20 -2.20
N GLN A 10 8.90 -9.34 -1.52
CA GLN A 10 7.91 -9.71 -0.51
C GLN A 10 7.88 -8.71 0.64
N GLN A 11 9.04 -8.33 1.19
CA GLN A 11 9.12 -7.33 2.27
C GLN A 11 8.53 -5.97 1.86
N ILE A 12 8.81 -5.52 0.63
CA ILE A 12 8.25 -4.27 0.10
C ILE A 12 6.74 -4.37 -0.01
N THR A 13 6.24 -5.50 -0.51
CA THR A 13 4.81 -5.75 -0.72
C THR A 13 4.04 -5.87 0.59
N ASP A 14 4.56 -6.62 1.56
CA ASP A 14 3.97 -6.76 2.90
C ASP A 14 3.91 -5.41 3.62
N THR A 15 5.00 -4.65 3.55
CA THR A 15 5.06 -3.29 4.15
C THR A 15 4.02 -2.37 3.51
N ALA A 16 3.89 -2.39 2.17
CA ALA A 16 2.89 -1.59 1.49
C ALA A 16 1.46 -1.97 1.89
N GLU A 17 1.17 -3.28 1.99
CA GLU A 17 -0.11 -3.78 2.44
C GLU A 17 -0.46 -3.33 3.86
N GLU A 18 0.47 -3.47 4.81
CA GLU A 18 0.29 -3.04 6.19
C GLU A 18 -0.01 -1.54 6.28
N GLN A 19 0.72 -0.71 5.52
CA GLN A 19 0.51 0.73 5.49
C GLN A 19 -0.83 1.09 4.84
N ILE A 20 -1.23 0.43 3.75
CA ILE A 20 -2.54 0.62 3.13
C ILE A 20 -3.65 0.30 4.15
N LYS A 21 -3.58 -0.84 4.83
CA LYS A 21 -4.55 -1.23 5.88
C LYS A 21 -4.60 -0.22 7.03
N LEU A 22 -3.46 0.28 7.47
CA LEU A 22 -3.37 1.30 8.52
C LEU A 22 -4.10 2.59 8.11
N TRP A 23 -3.87 3.08 6.89
CA TRP A 23 -4.51 4.30 6.41
C TRP A 23 -6.01 4.12 6.21
N ILE A 24 -6.44 2.96 5.72
CA ILE A 24 -7.87 2.62 5.62
C ILE A 24 -8.51 2.67 7.01
N LYS A 25 -7.93 1.98 7.99
CA LYS A 25 -8.44 1.98 9.36
C LYS A 25 -8.54 3.39 9.95
N LYS A 26 -7.52 4.23 9.75
CA LYS A 26 -7.57 5.63 10.21
C LYS A 26 -8.66 6.45 9.52
N ALA A 27 -8.96 6.17 8.27
CA ALA A 27 -10.06 6.82 7.56
C ALA A 27 -11.44 6.44 8.12
N ASP A 28 -11.57 5.23 8.67
CA ASP A 28 -12.80 4.76 9.31
C ASP A 28 -12.94 5.30 10.75
N GLU A 29 -11.82 5.58 11.43
CA GLU A 29 -11.78 6.11 12.79
C GLU A 29 -11.95 7.64 12.87
N ASP A 30 -11.46 8.38 11.87
CA ASP A 30 -11.50 9.85 11.82
C ASP A 30 -12.11 10.33 10.49
N LEU A 31 -13.39 10.68 10.54
CA LEU A 31 -14.16 11.10 9.37
C LEU A 31 -13.74 12.47 8.82
N ASP A 32 -13.22 13.36 9.66
CA ASP A 32 -12.77 14.70 9.24
C ASP A 32 -11.51 14.60 8.37
N LEU A 33 -10.64 13.63 8.69
CA LEU A 33 -9.41 13.36 7.94
C LEU A 33 -9.53 12.17 6.98
N ALA A 34 -10.69 11.55 6.87
CA ALA A 34 -10.89 10.34 6.07
C ALA A 34 -10.38 10.50 4.65
N TYR A 35 -10.71 11.61 3.97
CA TYR A 35 -10.22 11.87 2.62
C TYR A 35 -8.69 11.85 2.53
N LEU A 36 -7.99 12.50 3.47
CA LEU A 36 -6.53 12.56 3.49
C LEU A 36 -5.91 11.17 3.74
N TYR A 37 -6.50 10.37 4.63
CA TYR A 37 -6.05 9.02 4.88
C TYR A 37 -6.27 8.10 3.66
N ARG A 38 -7.39 8.22 2.96
CA ARG A 38 -7.63 7.49 1.71
C ARG A 38 -6.62 7.88 0.62
N GLN A 39 -6.28 9.17 0.50
CA GLN A 39 -5.22 9.63 -0.40
C GLN A 39 -3.85 9.05 -0.02
N ARG A 40 -3.54 8.90 1.28
CA ARG A 40 -2.31 8.22 1.73
C ARG A 40 -2.29 6.74 1.38
N ALA A 41 -3.42 6.05 1.50
CA ALA A 41 -3.54 4.65 1.07
C ALA A 41 -3.25 4.51 -0.44
N LEU A 42 -3.86 5.37 -1.27
CA LEU A 42 -3.61 5.43 -2.70
C LEU A 42 -2.14 5.70 -3.02
N GLY A 43 -1.54 6.72 -2.40
CA GLY A 43 -0.13 7.04 -2.60
C GLY A 43 0.82 5.90 -2.21
N THR A 44 0.47 5.14 -1.17
CA THR A 44 1.24 3.95 -0.75
C THR A 44 1.19 2.86 -1.83
N TYR A 45 0.01 2.58 -2.39
CA TYR A 45 -0.13 1.64 -3.51
C TYR A 45 0.65 2.10 -4.75
N GLU A 46 0.54 3.38 -5.12
CA GLU A 46 1.25 3.90 -6.30
C GLU A 46 2.77 3.83 -6.15
N LEU A 47 3.28 4.11 -4.95
CA LEU A 47 4.70 4.00 -4.65
C LEU A 47 5.15 2.54 -4.74
N TRP A 48 4.42 1.60 -4.13
CA TRP A 48 4.69 0.18 -4.24
C TRP A 48 4.74 -0.28 -5.71
N PHE A 49 3.74 0.12 -6.50
CA PHE A 49 3.65 -0.26 -7.91
C PHE A 49 4.87 0.25 -8.70
N LYS A 50 5.26 1.52 -8.50
CA LYS A 50 6.43 2.12 -9.15
C LYS A 50 7.75 1.45 -8.71
N MET A 51 7.89 1.12 -7.43
CA MET A 51 9.10 0.50 -6.88
C MET A 51 9.27 -0.96 -7.31
N THR A 52 8.17 -1.66 -7.57
CA THR A 52 8.18 -3.10 -7.87
C THR A 52 7.93 -3.41 -9.34
N GLN A 53 7.81 -2.39 -10.18
CA GLN A 53 7.53 -2.55 -11.60
C GLN A 53 8.53 -3.51 -12.26
N GLY A 54 8.01 -4.53 -12.96
CA GLY A 54 8.80 -5.60 -13.57
C GLY A 54 9.12 -6.79 -12.67
N TRP A 55 8.83 -6.70 -11.36
CA TRP A 55 9.00 -7.77 -10.36
C TRP A 55 7.68 -8.25 -9.76
N ILE A 56 6.57 -7.65 -10.20
CA ILE A 56 5.25 -7.86 -9.63
C ILE A 56 4.82 -9.32 -9.84
N ALA A 57 4.43 -9.98 -8.75
CA ALA A 57 3.84 -11.31 -8.81
C ALA A 57 2.39 -11.25 -9.28
N ASP A 58 1.94 -12.33 -9.92
CA ASP A 58 0.57 -12.46 -10.40
C ASP A 58 -0.41 -12.31 -9.23
N GLY A 59 -1.39 -11.40 -9.38
CA GLY A 59 -2.47 -11.18 -8.41
C GLY A 59 -2.22 -10.08 -7.37
N ASP A 60 -0.98 -9.63 -7.14
CA ASP A 60 -0.70 -8.62 -6.11
C ASP A 60 -1.27 -7.23 -6.45
N ILE A 61 -1.35 -6.88 -7.74
CA ILE A 61 -2.04 -5.68 -8.19
C ILE A 61 -3.51 -5.72 -7.80
N VAL A 62 -4.18 -6.86 -8.01
CA VAL A 62 -5.59 -7.02 -7.71
C VAL A 62 -5.80 -6.97 -6.20
N ARG A 63 -5.01 -7.75 -5.45
CA ARG A 63 -5.04 -7.84 -4.00
C ARG A 63 -4.89 -6.47 -3.33
N LEU A 64 -3.85 -5.70 -3.68
CA LEU A 64 -3.61 -4.39 -3.08
C LEU A 64 -4.60 -3.33 -3.56
N ARG A 65 -5.08 -3.43 -4.80
CA ARG A 65 -6.12 -2.51 -5.31
C ARG A 65 -7.46 -2.73 -4.61
N ASP A 66 -7.82 -3.97 -4.35
CA ASP A 66 -9.08 -4.32 -3.71
C ASP A 66 -9.16 -3.82 -2.27
N LEU A 67 -8.04 -3.76 -1.55
CA LEU A 67 -7.98 -3.11 -0.23
C LEU A 67 -8.49 -1.66 -0.27
N MET A 68 -8.24 -0.95 -1.37
CA MET A 68 -8.67 0.44 -1.53
C MET A 68 -10.11 0.59 -2.05
N LYS A 69 -10.68 -0.45 -2.66
CA LYS A 69 -12.01 -0.38 -3.30
C LYS A 69 -13.18 -0.35 -2.31
N HIS A 70 -13.00 -0.86 -1.09
CA HIS A 70 -14.05 -0.84 -0.06
C HIS A 70 -14.36 0.56 0.52
N GLN A 71 -13.90 1.64 -0.13
CA GLN A 71 -13.97 2.99 0.40
C GLN A 71 -14.89 3.95 -0.36
N PHE A 72 -15.33 3.64 -1.59
CA PHE A 72 -16.14 4.59 -2.40
C PHE A 72 -17.63 4.21 -2.54
N SER A 73 -18.06 3.11 -1.93
CA SER A 73 -19.47 2.70 -1.82
C SER A 73 -20.13 3.26 -0.58
#